data_AF-A0A4V1UII9-F1
#
_entry.id   AF-A0A4V1UII9-F1
#
_cell.length_a   1.000
_cell.length_b   1.000
_cell.length_c   1.000
_cell.angle_alpha   90.00
_cell.angle_beta   90.00
_cell.angle_gamma   90.00
#
_symmetry.space_group_name_H-M   'P 1'
#
loop_
_entity.id
_entity.type
_entity.pdbx_description
1 polymer ?
#
loop_
_entity_poly.entity_id
_entity_poly.type
_entity_poly.pdbx_seq_one_letter_code
_entity_poly.pdbx_strand_id
1 'polypeptide(L)'
;MLNPKSMNRIAHVDGLRAVAVLSVLAYHLGFTATPGGFVGVDVFFVISGYVITRMLRKDIDQRRFSFVHFYAGRARRLLPALFVTIALTAIAAGMIMTPAHLQEFAGSVVSAVLGWSNIFFWSKAGYFDAAANTRPLLHTWTLSVEWQFYVIWPAFLLAALAVRKAWFAPTAIALAALVSLAGSIYFQNDPTTIFYQMPFRIFEFAIGALILWIPKVRGQLLGDIATAAGLVLIGYAIAAYSDQTVFPSYNALPPAIGGALVIWGAERGALGWIVANPVAAYLGRISYSTYLIHWPLIICYSYTQFRALSVPEAWAIGGLSIVLGAAMYHWIELPFWKGALSRMPGWRGPLVSAVAALLLIAPAIHALGDGWSWRLSEAARLQAGNATQFHLDPYGGAGFDVNLLTRLGEGEPKLTVAGDSHALQFAYGLATTLAERHAGAIALFDHGCFIAP
;
A
#
# COMPACT_ATOMS: atom_id res chain seq x y z
N MET A 1 23.21 -5.90 -26.77
CA MET A 1 21.74 -5.89 -26.92
C MET A 1 21.20 -7.24 -26.47
N LEU A 2 20.59 -7.32 -25.29
CA LEU A 2 19.98 -8.57 -24.81
C LEU A 2 18.63 -8.78 -25.51
N ASN A 3 18.48 -9.91 -26.18
CA ASN A 3 17.25 -10.34 -26.83
C ASN A 3 16.11 -10.44 -25.78
N PRO A 4 14.98 -9.73 -25.93
CA PRO A 4 13.86 -9.76 -24.97
C PRO A 4 13.19 -11.15 -24.80
N LYS A 5 13.60 -12.14 -25.59
CA LYS A 5 13.01 -13.48 -25.65
C LYS A 5 13.44 -14.47 -24.54
N SER A 6 14.37 -14.13 -23.62
CA SER A 6 14.94 -15.14 -22.69
C SER A 6 14.78 -14.87 -21.19
N MET A 7 13.72 -14.18 -20.76
CA MET A 7 13.18 -14.42 -19.42
C MET A 7 12.06 -15.43 -19.55
N ASN A 8 12.38 -16.73 -19.46
CA ASN A 8 11.37 -17.78 -19.32
C ASN A 8 10.46 -17.40 -18.15
N ARG A 9 9.24 -16.94 -18.46
CA ARG A 9 8.22 -16.66 -17.46
C ARG A 9 7.88 -17.98 -16.79
N ILE A 10 7.75 -17.94 -15.46
CA ILE A 10 7.49 -19.12 -14.66
C ILE A 10 6.00 -19.10 -14.35
N ALA A 11 5.23 -19.93 -15.05
CA ALA A 11 3.76 -19.88 -15.02
C ALA A 11 3.19 -19.97 -13.59
N HIS A 12 3.72 -20.86 -12.75
CA HIS A 12 3.28 -21.01 -11.36
C HIS A 12 3.62 -19.78 -10.48
N VAL A 13 4.71 -19.07 -10.76
CA VAL A 13 5.03 -17.80 -10.06
C VAL A 13 4.05 -16.71 -10.50
N ASP A 14 3.68 -16.67 -11.78
CA ASP A 14 2.64 -15.76 -12.25
C ASP A 14 1.29 -16.11 -11.60
N GLY A 15 0.83 -17.36 -11.58
CA GLY A 15 -0.44 -17.65 -10.89
C GLY A 15 -0.39 -17.45 -9.37
N LEU A 16 0.76 -17.59 -8.71
CA LEU A 16 0.87 -17.17 -7.30
C LEU A 16 0.68 -15.65 -7.14
N ARG A 17 1.13 -14.83 -8.10
CA ARG A 17 0.78 -13.39 -8.14
C ARG A 17 -0.73 -13.17 -8.31
N ALA A 18 -1.41 -14.05 -9.04
CA ALA A 18 -2.86 -13.97 -9.19
C ALA A 18 -3.57 -14.21 -7.86
N VAL A 19 -3.16 -15.25 -7.12
CA VAL A 19 -3.67 -15.49 -5.75
C VAL A 19 -3.45 -14.24 -4.90
N ALA A 20 -2.22 -13.72 -4.85
CA ALA A 20 -1.87 -12.54 -4.06
C ALA A 20 -2.72 -11.29 -4.41
N VAL A 21 -2.85 -10.91 -5.69
CA VAL A 21 -3.62 -9.71 -6.06
C VAL A 21 -5.11 -9.90 -5.81
N LEU A 22 -5.66 -11.09 -6.05
CA LEU A 22 -7.09 -11.34 -5.86
C LEU A 22 -7.45 -11.33 -4.37
N SER A 23 -6.59 -11.84 -3.50
CA SER A 23 -6.76 -11.75 -2.04
C SER A 23 -6.78 -10.30 -1.56
N VAL A 24 -5.82 -9.48 -2.02
CA VAL A 24 -5.78 -8.04 -1.66
C VAL A 24 -7.00 -7.30 -2.21
N LEU A 25 -7.37 -7.56 -3.46
CA LEU A 25 -8.52 -6.96 -4.10
C LEU A 25 -9.81 -7.31 -3.34
N ALA A 26 -10.02 -8.59 -3.01
CA ALA A 26 -11.19 -9.04 -2.25
C ALA A 26 -11.29 -8.38 -0.87
N TYR A 27 -10.15 -8.27 -0.16
CA TYR A 27 -10.07 -7.57 1.11
C TYR A 27 -10.46 -6.09 0.99
N HIS A 28 -9.87 -5.36 0.04
CA HIS A 28 -10.18 -3.93 -0.15
C HIS A 28 -11.59 -3.66 -0.68
N LEU A 29 -12.21 -4.62 -1.34
CA LEU A 29 -13.62 -4.54 -1.75
C LEU A 29 -14.60 -4.77 -0.58
N GLY A 30 -14.11 -5.13 0.62
CA GLY A 30 -14.92 -5.35 1.80
C GLY A 30 -15.59 -6.73 1.87
N PHE A 31 -15.07 -7.73 1.15
CA PHE A 31 -15.61 -9.09 1.26
C PHE A 31 -15.25 -9.72 2.60
N THR A 32 -16.27 -10.02 3.40
CA THR A 32 -16.13 -10.56 4.77
C THR A 32 -15.55 -11.97 4.84
N ALA A 33 -15.58 -12.73 3.73
CA ALA A 33 -14.98 -14.06 3.66
C ALA A 33 -13.44 -14.04 3.59
N THR A 34 -12.83 -12.87 3.38
CA THR A 34 -11.37 -12.71 3.26
C THR A 34 -10.84 -11.60 4.18
N PRO A 35 -11.07 -11.66 5.50
CA PRO A 35 -10.68 -10.61 6.45
C PRO A 35 -9.16 -10.42 6.53
N GLY A 36 -8.39 -11.46 6.22
CA GLY A 36 -6.93 -11.44 6.13
C GLY A 36 -6.38 -11.24 4.72
N GLY A 37 -7.19 -10.86 3.72
CA GLY A 37 -6.72 -10.82 2.33
C GLY A 37 -5.57 -9.86 2.04
N PHE A 38 -5.29 -8.90 2.95
CA PHE A 38 -4.12 -8.03 2.91
C PHE A 38 -2.79 -8.80 2.88
N VAL A 39 -2.74 -10.03 3.40
CA VAL A 39 -1.52 -10.88 3.40
C VAL A 39 -1.04 -11.27 2.00
N GLY A 40 -1.84 -11.01 0.96
CA GLY A 40 -1.37 -11.15 -0.41
C GLY A 40 -0.16 -10.26 -0.72
N VAL A 41 0.01 -9.14 -0.01
CA VAL A 41 1.21 -8.29 -0.11
C VAL A 41 2.47 -9.05 0.32
N ASP A 42 2.40 -9.83 1.39
CA ASP A 42 3.52 -10.61 1.92
C ASP A 42 3.93 -11.71 0.94
N VAL A 43 2.96 -12.33 0.27
CA VAL A 43 3.21 -13.25 -0.85
C VAL A 43 3.90 -12.53 -2.02
N PHE A 44 3.56 -11.27 -2.31
CA PHE A 44 4.29 -10.47 -3.30
C PHE A 44 5.75 -10.22 -2.90
N PHE A 45 6.02 -9.92 -1.62
CA PHE A 45 7.38 -9.73 -1.13
C PHE A 45 8.24 -11.00 -1.30
N VAL A 46 7.69 -12.18 -0.99
CA VAL A 46 8.36 -13.47 -1.25
C VAL A 46 8.63 -13.66 -2.74
N ILE A 47 7.63 -13.44 -3.60
CA ILE A 47 7.79 -13.56 -5.06
C ILE A 47 8.90 -12.62 -5.56
N SER A 48 8.94 -11.39 -5.06
CA SER A 48 9.93 -10.40 -5.45
C SER A 48 11.32 -10.75 -4.97
N GLY A 49 11.46 -11.24 -3.74
CA GLY A 49 12.70 -11.83 -3.23
C GLY A 49 13.24 -12.94 -4.12
N TYR A 50 12.39 -13.90 -4.50
CA TYR A 50 12.76 -15.00 -5.42
C TYR A 50 13.16 -14.48 -6.81
N VAL A 51 12.30 -13.69 -7.46
CA VAL A 51 12.48 -13.28 -8.86
C VAL A 51 13.67 -12.36 -9.03
N ILE A 52 13.83 -11.38 -8.14
CA ILE A 52 14.95 -10.43 -8.20
C ILE A 52 16.26 -11.15 -7.92
N THR A 53 16.34 -11.96 -6.86
CA THR A 53 17.57 -12.71 -6.53
C THR A 53 17.95 -13.66 -7.67
N ARG A 54 16.96 -14.32 -8.29
CA ARG A 54 17.20 -15.24 -9.42
C ARG A 54 17.77 -14.51 -10.63
N MET A 55 17.23 -13.33 -10.93
CA MET A 55 17.70 -12.49 -12.04
C MET A 55 19.12 -11.96 -11.76
N LEU A 56 19.34 -11.40 -10.58
CA LEU A 56 20.65 -10.86 -10.18
C LEU A 56 21.73 -11.94 -10.18
N ARG A 57 21.48 -13.08 -9.53
CA ARG A 57 22.43 -14.20 -9.46
C ARG A 57 22.81 -14.69 -10.85
N LYS A 58 21.83 -14.85 -11.75
CA LYS A 58 22.08 -15.24 -13.15
C LYS A 58 23.03 -14.25 -13.84
N ASP A 59 22.80 -12.94 -13.71
CA ASP A 59 23.62 -11.92 -14.38
C ASP A 59 25.02 -11.80 -13.73
N ILE A 60 25.13 -11.97 -12.41
CA ILE A 60 26.39 -11.97 -11.65
C ILE A 60 27.24 -13.19 -12.04
N ASP A 61 26.67 -14.40 -12.01
CA ASP A 61 27.34 -15.64 -12.39
C ASP A 61 27.86 -15.58 -13.84
N GLN A 62 27.11 -14.87 -14.70
CA GLN A 62 27.46 -14.67 -16.11
C GLN A 62 28.37 -13.44 -16.35
N ARG A 63 28.86 -12.78 -15.30
CA ARG A 63 29.71 -11.56 -15.34
C ARG A 63 29.15 -10.44 -16.22
N ARG A 64 27.82 -10.28 -16.21
CA ARG A 64 27.08 -9.30 -17.02
C ARG A 64 26.27 -8.31 -16.18
N PHE A 65 26.36 -8.39 -14.86
CA PHE A 65 25.60 -7.52 -13.98
C PHE A 65 26.03 -6.04 -14.13
N SER A 66 25.05 -5.16 -14.16
CA SER A 66 25.24 -3.71 -14.20
C SER A 66 24.10 -3.03 -13.43
N PHE A 67 24.44 -2.21 -12.44
CA PHE A 67 23.46 -1.46 -11.65
C PHE A 67 22.56 -0.59 -12.53
N VAL A 68 23.14 0.13 -13.49
CA VAL A 68 22.37 1.00 -14.40
C VAL A 68 21.36 0.19 -15.21
N HIS A 69 21.77 -0.95 -15.78
CA HIS A 69 20.86 -1.80 -16.56
C HIS A 69 19.76 -2.42 -15.69
N PHE A 70 20.10 -2.82 -14.46
CA PHE A 70 19.14 -3.36 -13.51
C PHE A 70 18.08 -2.31 -13.13
N TYR A 71 18.50 -1.14 -12.65
CA TYR A 71 17.57 -0.07 -12.23
C TYR A 71 16.77 0.47 -13.41
N ALA A 72 17.38 0.71 -14.57
CA ALA A 72 16.65 1.14 -15.76
C ALA A 72 15.67 0.06 -16.25
N GLY A 73 15.98 -1.22 -16.10
CA GLY A 73 15.08 -2.33 -16.39
C GLY A 73 13.87 -2.36 -15.45
N ARG A 74 14.11 -2.13 -14.14
CA ARG A 74 13.03 -2.04 -13.15
C ARG A 74 12.16 -0.80 -13.35
N ALA A 75 12.77 0.35 -13.58
CA ALA A 75 12.07 1.60 -13.83
C ALA A 75 11.13 1.50 -15.04
N ARG A 76 11.61 0.96 -16.17
CA ARG A 76 10.79 0.74 -17.37
C ARG A 76 9.61 -0.21 -17.17
N ARG A 77 9.72 -1.12 -16.21
CA ARG A 77 8.66 -2.08 -15.89
C ARG A 77 7.61 -1.49 -14.95
N LEU A 78 8.02 -0.67 -13.97
CA LEU A 78 7.14 -0.22 -12.88
C LEU A 78 6.61 1.20 -13.10
N LEU A 79 7.51 2.16 -13.37
CA LEU A 79 7.16 3.59 -13.34
C LEU A 79 6.07 3.99 -14.34
N PRO A 80 6.02 3.48 -15.59
CA PRO A 80 5.00 3.93 -16.54
C PRO A 80 3.56 3.71 -16.04
N ALA A 81 3.24 2.52 -15.55
CA ALA A 81 1.92 2.22 -15.02
C ALA A 81 1.64 3.00 -13.73
N LEU A 82 2.62 3.10 -12.81
CA LEU A 82 2.50 3.91 -11.59
C LEU A 82 2.19 5.37 -11.90
N PHE A 83 2.92 5.99 -12.83
CA PHE A 83 2.73 7.40 -13.18
C PHE A 83 1.38 7.65 -13.86
N VAL A 84 0.92 6.72 -14.71
CA VAL A 84 -0.44 6.80 -15.28
C VAL A 84 -1.50 6.70 -14.18
N THR A 85 -1.37 5.77 -13.23
CA THR A 85 -2.27 5.67 -12.09
C THR A 85 -2.28 6.95 -11.26
N ILE A 86 -1.11 7.50 -10.91
CA ILE A 86 -1.00 8.76 -10.16
C ILE A 86 -1.65 9.90 -10.93
N ALA A 87 -1.40 10.02 -12.23
CA ALA A 87 -2.00 11.08 -13.07
C ALA A 87 -3.53 11.00 -13.09
N LEU A 88 -4.09 9.82 -13.37
CA LEU A 88 -5.54 9.61 -13.40
C LEU A 88 -6.16 9.86 -12.03
N THR A 89 -5.49 9.43 -10.97
CA THR A 89 -5.94 9.66 -9.60
C THR A 89 -5.89 11.14 -9.23
N ALA A 90 -4.87 11.87 -9.68
CA ALA A 90 -4.74 13.32 -9.43
C ALA A 90 -5.81 14.12 -10.15
N ILE A 91 -6.17 13.72 -11.38
CA ILE A 91 -7.31 14.30 -12.11
C ILE A 91 -8.60 14.06 -11.33
N ALA A 92 -8.88 12.82 -10.92
CA ALA A 92 -10.07 12.49 -10.16
C ALA A 92 -10.13 13.25 -8.81
N ALA A 93 -9.03 13.23 -8.05
CA ALA A 93 -8.90 13.94 -6.77
C ALA A 93 -9.11 15.46 -6.92
N GLY A 94 -8.51 16.07 -7.95
CA GLY A 94 -8.71 17.48 -8.26
C GLY A 94 -10.15 17.86 -8.65
N MET A 95 -10.96 16.88 -9.06
CA MET A 95 -12.39 17.10 -9.37
C MET A 95 -13.30 16.90 -8.15
N ILE A 96 -13.01 15.91 -7.30
CA ILE A 96 -13.96 15.48 -6.26
C ILE A 96 -13.56 15.87 -4.83
N MET A 97 -12.26 16.07 -4.55
CA MET A 97 -11.79 16.26 -3.17
C MET A 97 -11.89 17.70 -2.69
N THR A 98 -12.13 17.84 -1.38
CA THR A 98 -12.05 19.13 -0.68
C THR A 98 -10.59 19.63 -0.70
N PRO A 99 -10.36 20.95 -0.52
CA PRO A 99 -9.00 21.48 -0.48
C PRO A 99 -8.12 20.80 0.57
N ALA A 100 -8.63 20.58 1.78
CA ALA A 100 -7.90 19.89 2.85
C ALA A 100 -7.47 18.47 2.45
N HIS A 101 -8.37 17.65 1.91
CA HIS A 101 -8.02 16.31 1.44
C HIS A 101 -7.08 16.36 0.22
N LEU A 102 -7.18 17.38 -0.62
CA LEU A 102 -6.26 17.54 -1.76
C LEU A 102 -4.84 17.90 -1.31
N GLN A 103 -4.66 18.65 -0.22
CA GLN A 103 -3.35 18.90 0.40
C GLN A 103 -2.72 17.58 0.89
N GLU A 104 -3.49 16.75 1.60
CA GLU A 104 -3.00 15.42 2.03
C GLU A 104 -2.68 14.50 0.84
N PHE A 105 -3.55 14.50 -0.17
CA PHE A 105 -3.34 13.76 -1.41
C PHE A 105 -2.07 14.20 -2.12
N ALA A 106 -1.78 15.51 -2.15
CA ALA A 106 -0.57 16.05 -2.77
C ALA A 106 0.71 15.51 -2.10
N GLY A 107 0.73 15.40 -0.78
CA GLY A 107 1.83 14.72 -0.06
C GLY A 107 1.98 13.25 -0.45
N SER A 108 0.85 12.57 -0.69
CA SER A 108 0.82 11.19 -1.18
C SER A 108 1.37 11.07 -2.60
N VAL A 109 1.09 12.03 -3.49
CA VAL A 109 1.64 12.06 -4.86
C VAL A 109 3.16 12.22 -4.82
N VAL A 110 3.68 13.21 -4.07
CA VAL A 110 5.12 13.47 -3.98
C VAL A 110 5.85 12.25 -3.42
N SER A 111 5.34 11.67 -2.32
CA SER A 111 5.95 10.49 -1.71
C SER A 111 5.89 9.24 -2.60
N ALA A 112 4.80 9.03 -3.34
CA ALA A 112 4.68 7.92 -4.29
C ALA A 112 5.64 8.03 -5.47
N VAL A 113 5.82 9.23 -6.03
CA VAL A 113 6.76 9.46 -7.15
C VAL A 113 8.20 9.26 -6.69
N LEU A 114 8.54 9.66 -5.45
CA LEU A 114 9.89 9.51 -4.89
C LEU A 114 10.19 8.11 -4.33
N GLY A 115 9.18 7.23 -4.23
CA GLY A 115 9.34 5.89 -3.64
C GLY A 115 9.49 5.90 -2.11
N TRP A 116 8.84 6.86 -1.45
CA TRP A 116 8.91 7.08 -0.01
C TRP A 116 7.55 7.05 0.71
N SER A 117 6.50 6.59 0.04
CA SER A 117 5.12 6.53 0.58
C SER A 117 5.04 5.81 1.92
N ASN A 118 5.83 4.75 2.12
CA ASN A 118 5.79 4.00 3.37
C ASN A 118 6.24 4.84 4.58
N ILE A 119 7.25 5.70 4.43
CA ILE A 119 7.67 6.61 5.50
C ILE A 119 6.69 7.76 5.65
N PHE A 120 6.15 8.28 4.53
CA PHE A 120 5.12 9.32 4.58
C PHE A 120 3.90 8.86 5.38
N PHE A 121 3.33 7.70 5.05
CA PHE A 121 2.15 7.18 5.75
C PHE A 121 2.46 6.74 7.18
N TRP A 122 3.66 6.20 7.45
CA TRP A 122 4.12 5.95 8.82
C TRP A 122 4.11 7.22 9.67
N SER A 123 4.63 8.33 9.15
CA SER A 123 4.68 9.62 9.87
C SER A 123 3.30 10.27 10.10
N LYS A 124 2.26 9.72 9.47
CA LYS A 124 0.87 10.21 9.51
C LYS A 124 -0.09 9.24 10.20
N ALA A 125 0.40 8.11 10.70
CA ALA A 125 -0.39 7.14 11.43
C ALA A 125 -0.75 7.66 12.84
N GLY A 126 -1.96 7.32 13.33
CA GLY A 126 -2.46 7.75 14.64
C GLY A 126 -3.02 9.18 14.71
N TYR A 127 -2.60 10.10 13.82
CA TYR A 127 -3.14 11.46 13.76
C TYR A 127 -4.47 11.55 12.98
N PHE A 128 -4.80 10.53 12.17
CA PHE A 128 -5.98 10.48 11.29
C PHE A 128 -6.49 9.04 11.06
N ASP A 129 -6.80 8.27 12.10
CA ASP A 129 -7.17 6.84 11.92
C ASP A 129 -8.49 6.61 11.14
N ALA A 130 -9.31 7.65 10.93
CA ALA A 130 -10.44 7.62 10.01
C ALA A 130 -10.07 7.83 8.51
N ALA A 131 -8.79 8.10 8.18
CA ALA A 131 -8.37 8.59 6.86
C ALA A 131 -7.85 7.53 5.86
N ALA A 132 -7.86 6.24 6.19
CA ALA A 132 -7.56 5.22 5.17
C ALA A 132 -8.56 5.29 3.99
N ASN A 133 -9.82 5.59 4.30
CA ASN A 133 -10.92 5.71 3.34
C ASN A 133 -10.88 6.99 2.49
N THR A 134 -9.96 7.93 2.78
CA THR A 134 -9.83 9.20 2.05
C THR A 134 -8.48 9.35 1.35
N ARG A 135 -7.64 8.30 1.33
CA ARG A 135 -6.28 8.31 0.75
C ARG A 135 -6.16 7.41 -0.49
N PRO A 136 -6.44 7.92 -1.71
CA PRO A 136 -6.42 7.16 -2.96
C PRO A 136 -5.09 6.52 -3.33
N LEU A 137 -3.97 6.98 -2.74
CA LEU A 137 -2.63 6.45 -3.03
C LEU A 137 -2.04 5.68 -1.84
N LEU A 138 -2.83 5.33 -0.83
CA LEU A 138 -2.33 4.64 0.37
C LEU A 138 -1.55 3.37 0.01
N HIS A 139 -2.13 2.50 -0.83
CA HIS A 139 -1.51 1.25 -1.30
C HIS A 139 -0.09 1.39 -1.91
N THR A 140 0.37 2.59 -2.28
CA THR A 140 1.73 2.82 -2.79
C THR A 140 2.83 2.63 -1.72
N TRP A 141 2.47 2.48 -0.44
CA TRP A 141 3.41 2.16 0.62
C TRP A 141 4.16 0.84 0.34
N THR A 142 3.46 -0.20 -0.14
CA THR A 142 4.06 -1.51 -0.44
C THR A 142 5.09 -1.41 -1.56
N LEU A 143 4.79 -0.61 -2.58
CA LEU A 143 5.67 -0.33 -3.71
C LEU A 143 6.94 0.39 -3.25
N SER A 144 6.84 1.28 -2.27
CA SER A 144 7.99 2.00 -1.73
C SER A 144 8.92 1.05 -0.95
N VAL A 145 8.35 0.15 -0.13
CA VAL A 145 9.10 -0.92 0.55
C VAL A 145 9.84 -1.79 -0.48
N GLU A 146 9.13 -2.21 -1.52
CA GLU A 146 9.70 -3.03 -2.60
C GLU A 146 10.79 -2.28 -3.39
N TRP A 147 10.60 -0.99 -3.68
CA TRP A 147 11.59 -0.16 -4.35
C TRP A 147 12.86 0.00 -3.51
N GLN A 148 12.73 0.25 -2.21
CA GLN A 148 13.86 0.32 -1.27
C GLN A 148 14.63 -1.00 -1.23
N PHE A 149 13.93 -2.13 -1.19
CA PHE A 149 14.55 -3.45 -1.33
C PHE A 149 15.31 -3.57 -2.65
N TYR A 150 14.74 -3.15 -3.79
CA TYR A 150 15.42 -3.20 -5.08
C TYR A 150 16.69 -2.36 -5.14
N VAL A 151 16.76 -1.24 -4.42
CA VAL A 151 17.95 -0.38 -4.35
C VAL A 151 19.07 -1.04 -3.53
N ILE A 152 18.73 -1.68 -2.40
CA ILE A 152 19.72 -2.21 -1.46
C ILE A 152 20.18 -3.62 -1.86
N TRP A 153 19.25 -4.46 -2.33
CA TRP A 153 19.47 -5.89 -2.53
C TRP A 153 20.59 -6.27 -3.53
N PRO A 154 20.77 -5.57 -4.67
CA PRO A 154 21.86 -5.89 -5.61
C PRO A 154 23.25 -5.71 -5.00
N ALA A 155 23.44 -4.64 -4.23
CA ALA A 155 24.71 -4.39 -3.54
C ALA A 155 24.97 -5.44 -2.45
N PHE A 156 23.94 -5.77 -1.66
CA PHE A 156 24.00 -6.82 -0.66
C PHE A 156 24.36 -8.18 -1.29
N LEU A 157 23.68 -8.58 -2.37
CA LEU A 157 23.91 -9.87 -3.01
C LEU A 157 25.30 -9.95 -3.67
N LEU A 158 25.80 -8.85 -4.26
CA LEU A 158 27.16 -8.78 -4.78
C LEU A 158 28.20 -8.98 -3.68
N ALA A 159 28.05 -8.30 -2.55
CA ALA A 159 28.94 -8.46 -1.41
C ALA A 159 28.90 -9.90 -0.85
N ALA A 160 27.71 -10.48 -0.74
CA ALA A 160 27.53 -11.85 -0.28
C ALA A 160 28.14 -12.89 -1.24
N LEU A 161 28.00 -12.71 -2.55
CA LEU A 161 28.57 -13.61 -3.55
C LEU A 161 30.07 -13.38 -3.81
N ALA A 162 30.63 -12.23 -3.41
CA ALA A 162 32.06 -11.96 -3.52
C ALA A 162 32.88 -12.92 -2.65
N VAL A 163 32.33 -13.37 -1.53
CA VAL A 163 32.89 -14.46 -0.74
C VAL A 163 32.62 -15.77 -1.49
N ARG A 164 33.65 -16.30 -2.17
CA ARG A 164 33.59 -17.49 -3.06
C ARG A 164 33.30 -18.82 -2.34
N LYS A 165 32.63 -18.80 -1.19
CA LYS A 165 32.18 -19.96 -0.43
C LYS A 165 30.69 -20.18 -0.68
N ALA A 166 30.31 -21.35 -1.17
CA ALA A 166 28.93 -21.66 -1.56
C ALA A 166 27.89 -21.49 -0.44
N TRP A 167 28.30 -21.63 0.82
CA TRP A 167 27.45 -21.47 2.00
C TRP A 167 27.28 -20.01 2.45
N PHE A 168 28.19 -19.11 2.10
CA PHE A 168 28.21 -17.77 2.69
C PHE A 168 26.99 -16.92 2.30
N ALA A 169 26.66 -16.89 1.01
CA ALA A 169 25.50 -16.15 0.52
C ALA A 169 24.16 -16.58 1.15
N PRO A 170 23.79 -17.88 1.19
CA PRO A 170 22.54 -18.28 1.85
C PRO A 170 22.58 -18.04 3.36
N THR A 171 23.73 -18.19 4.03
CA THR A 171 23.85 -17.83 5.46
C THR A 171 23.66 -16.34 5.70
N ALA A 172 24.23 -15.47 4.87
CA ALA A 172 24.04 -14.02 4.98
C ALA A 172 22.58 -13.61 4.76
N ILE A 173 21.90 -14.21 3.76
CA ILE A 173 20.48 -13.98 3.51
C ILE A 173 19.63 -14.46 4.69
N ALA A 174 19.92 -15.67 5.21
CA ALA A 174 19.21 -16.21 6.37
C ALA A 174 19.41 -15.34 7.62
N LEU A 175 20.63 -14.83 7.86
CA LEU A 175 20.89 -13.91 8.96
C LEU A 175 20.12 -12.60 8.80
N ALA A 176 20.08 -12.03 7.59
CA ALA A 176 19.27 -10.83 7.32
C ALA A 176 17.77 -11.09 7.59
N ALA A 177 17.26 -12.26 7.21
CA ALA A 177 15.89 -12.67 7.51
C ALA A 177 15.65 -12.77 9.02
N LEU A 178 16.56 -13.42 9.76
CA LEU A 178 16.43 -13.59 11.20
C LEU A 178 16.48 -12.26 11.95
N VAL A 179 17.39 -11.35 11.57
CA VAL A 179 17.48 -10.01 12.17
C VAL A 179 16.21 -9.20 11.89
N SER A 180 15.69 -9.25 10.66
CA SER A 180 14.47 -8.57 10.27
C SER A 180 13.25 -9.09 11.04
N LEU A 181 13.09 -10.42 11.13
CA LEU A 181 12.02 -11.07 11.89
C LEU A 181 12.13 -10.79 13.40
N ALA A 182 13.32 -10.91 13.97
CA ALA A 182 13.56 -10.61 15.38
C ALA A 182 13.23 -9.15 15.70
N GLY A 183 13.61 -8.21 14.82
CA GLY A 183 13.20 -6.82 14.92
C GLY A 183 11.68 -6.65 14.87
N SER A 184 11.00 -7.32 13.93
CA SER A 184 9.54 -7.25 13.83
C SER A 184 8.82 -7.80 15.05
N ILE A 185 9.37 -8.83 15.71
CA ILE A 185 8.81 -9.40 16.94
C ILE A 185 9.11 -8.46 18.13
N TYR A 186 10.34 -7.95 18.22
CA TYR A 186 10.75 -7.07 19.31
C TYR A 186 9.93 -5.76 19.34
N PHE A 187 9.68 -5.17 18.17
CA PHE A 187 8.88 -3.93 18.02
C PHE A 187 7.38 -4.18 17.82
N GLN A 188 6.86 -5.38 18.13
CA GLN A 188 5.45 -5.71 17.87
C GLN A 188 4.43 -4.82 18.60
N ASN A 189 4.85 -4.14 19.68
CA ASN A 189 4.02 -3.18 20.42
C ASN A 189 3.87 -1.84 19.68
N ASP A 190 4.55 -1.64 18.56
CA ASP A 190 4.34 -0.54 17.61
C ASP A 190 3.97 -1.10 16.23
N PRO A 191 2.71 -1.55 16.04
CA PRO A 191 2.24 -2.19 14.82
C PRO A 191 2.45 -1.32 13.57
N THR A 192 2.26 -0.01 13.69
CA THR A 192 2.46 0.96 12.62
C THR A 192 3.90 0.92 12.08
N THR A 193 4.89 0.92 12.98
CA THR A 193 6.30 0.89 12.60
C THR A 193 6.67 -0.41 11.90
N ILE A 194 6.31 -1.56 12.47
CA ILE A 194 6.62 -2.86 11.86
C ILE A 194 5.83 -3.09 10.55
N PHE A 195 4.68 -2.43 10.39
CA PHE A 195 3.86 -2.53 9.20
C PHE A 195 4.46 -1.78 8.00
N TYR A 196 4.86 -0.53 8.18
CA TYR A 196 5.32 0.35 7.09
C TYR A 196 6.82 0.29 6.81
N GLN A 197 7.66 -0.02 7.80
CA GLN A 197 9.12 0.13 7.63
C GLN A 197 9.74 -1.12 7.02
N MET A 198 10.47 -0.93 5.91
CA MET A 198 11.12 -2.00 5.15
C MET A 198 12.04 -2.92 5.98
N PRO A 199 12.85 -2.43 6.95
CA PRO A 199 13.72 -3.30 7.75
C PRO A 199 12.99 -4.45 8.48
N PHE A 200 11.74 -4.25 8.89
CA PHE A 200 10.94 -5.29 9.57
C PHE A 200 10.23 -6.25 8.62
N ARG A 201 10.33 -6.02 7.30
CA ARG A 201 9.69 -6.79 6.21
C ARG A 201 10.69 -7.57 5.36
N ILE A 202 12.01 -7.30 5.50
CA ILE A 202 13.08 -7.95 4.71
C ILE A 202 13.01 -9.48 4.79
N PHE A 203 12.61 -10.05 5.92
CA PHE A 203 12.55 -11.49 6.09
C PHE A 203 11.66 -12.19 5.05
N GLU A 204 10.58 -11.55 4.60
CA GLU A 204 9.67 -12.08 3.59
C GLU A 204 10.37 -12.19 2.22
N PHE A 205 11.06 -11.12 1.81
CA PHE A 205 11.89 -11.14 0.60
C PHE A 205 13.03 -12.17 0.71
N ALA A 206 13.68 -12.25 1.87
CA ALA A 206 14.78 -13.16 2.10
C ALA A 206 14.34 -14.64 2.05
N ILE A 207 13.15 -14.97 2.59
CA ILE A 207 12.52 -16.29 2.46
C ILE A 207 12.39 -16.68 0.98
N GLY A 208 11.88 -15.78 0.14
CA GLY A 208 11.80 -16.01 -1.30
C GLY A 208 13.17 -16.18 -1.98
N ALA A 209 14.17 -15.41 -1.55
CA ALA A 209 15.52 -15.49 -2.09
C ALA A 209 16.20 -16.82 -1.77
N LEU A 210 16.03 -17.35 -0.55
CA LEU A 210 16.66 -18.58 -0.06
C LEU A 210 16.28 -19.82 -0.88
N ILE A 211 15.13 -19.82 -1.55
CA ILE A 211 14.68 -20.90 -2.45
C ILE A 211 15.77 -21.27 -3.49
N LEU A 212 16.58 -20.32 -3.93
CA LEU A 212 17.64 -20.55 -4.92
C LEU A 212 18.83 -21.39 -4.41
N TRP A 213 18.90 -21.64 -3.11
CA TRP A 213 19.89 -22.52 -2.48
C TRP A 213 19.29 -23.82 -1.96
N ILE A 214 17.97 -23.99 -2.07
CA ILE A 214 17.31 -25.25 -1.74
C ILE A 214 17.38 -26.16 -2.98
N PRO A 215 17.78 -27.44 -2.83
CA PRO A 215 17.72 -28.39 -3.93
C PRO A 215 16.32 -28.43 -4.55
N LYS A 216 16.25 -28.55 -5.88
CA LYS A 216 14.97 -28.70 -6.57
C LYS A 216 14.22 -29.93 -6.04
N VAL A 217 12.89 -29.80 -5.91
CA VAL A 217 12.02 -30.90 -5.51
C VAL A 217 12.24 -32.11 -6.40
N ARG A 218 12.36 -33.28 -5.77
CA ARG A 218 12.45 -34.58 -6.44
C ARG A 218 11.17 -35.35 -6.17
N GLY A 219 10.50 -35.78 -7.24
CA GLY A 219 9.25 -36.54 -7.16
C GLY A 219 8.00 -35.66 -7.15
N GLN A 220 6.94 -36.17 -7.76
CA GLN A 220 5.65 -35.47 -7.89
C GLN A 220 4.95 -35.30 -6.53
N LEU A 221 4.93 -36.36 -5.70
CA LEU A 221 4.29 -36.36 -4.38
C LEU A 221 4.82 -35.25 -3.48
N LEU A 222 6.15 -35.09 -3.39
CA LEU A 222 6.74 -34.04 -2.57
C LEU A 222 6.40 -32.63 -3.10
N GLY A 223 6.33 -32.47 -4.42
CA GLY A 223 5.90 -31.23 -5.05
C GLY A 223 4.44 -30.90 -4.76
N ASP A 224 3.57 -31.91 -4.78
CA ASP A 224 2.16 -31.79 -4.44
C ASP A 224 1.96 -31.45 -2.96
N ILE A 225 2.65 -32.15 -2.06
CA ILE A 225 2.61 -31.86 -0.61
C ILE A 225 3.06 -30.43 -0.33
N ALA A 226 4.19 -30.00 -0.90
CA ALA A 226 4.70 -28.64 -0.73
C ALA A 226 3.71 -27.60 -1.29
N THR A 227 3.17 -27.83 -2.49
CA THR A 227 2.20 -26.90 -3.11
C THR A 227 0.92 -26.82 -2.29
N ALA A 228 0.36 -27.96 -1.85
CA ALA A 228 -0.83 -28.01 -1.02
C ALA A 228 -0.62 -27.32 0.32
N ALA A 229 0.48 -27.66 1.03
CA ALA A 229 0.82 -27.01 2.30
C ALA A 229 0.97 -25.49 2.12
N GLY A 230 1.61 -25.05 1.04
CA GLY A 230 1.76 -23.64 0.75
C GLY A 230 0.44 -22.91 0.50
N LEU A 231 -0.46 -23.51 -0.29
CA LEU A 231 -1.80 -22.96 -0.52
C LEU A 231 -2.65 -22.95 0.75
N VAL A 232 -2.55 -23.98 1.59
CA VAL A 232 -3.24 -24.05 2.88
C VAL A 232 -2.77 -22.97 3.83
N LEU A 233 -1.46 -22.72 3.94
CA LEU A 233 -0.92 -21.65 4.79
C LEU A 233 -1.39 -20.26 4.34
N ILE A 234 -1.37 -20.00 3.03
CA ILE A 234 -1.89 -18.74 2.45
C ILE A 234 -3.40 -18.62 2.71
N GLY A 235 -4.16 -19.67 2.43
CA GLY A 235 -5.62 -19.70 2.65
C GLY A 235 -6.00 -19.52 4.12
N TYR A 236 -5.25 -20.14 5.02
CA TYR A 236 -5.42 -19.96 6.47
C TYR A 236 -5.22 -18.50 6.87
N ALA A 237 -4.11 -17.86 6.46
CA ALA A 237 -3.87 -16.46 6.77
C ALA A 237 -4.96 -15.53 6.23
N ILE A 238 -5.45 -15.79 5.00
CA ILE A 238 -6.55 -15.02 4.39
C ILE A 238 -7.86 -15.15 5.17
N ALA A 239 -8.18 -16.36 5.65
CA ALA A 239 -9.45 -16.64 6.32
C ALA A 239 -9.44 -16.31 7.82
N ALA A 240 -8.30 -16.45 8.50
CA ALA A 240 -8.20 -16.39 9.95
C ALA A 240 -7.72 -15.04 10.50
N TYR A 241 -7.01 -14.23 9.71
CA TYR A 241 -6.49 -12.94 10.18
C TYR A 241 -7.52 -11.83 10.08
N SER A 242 -7.32 -10.79 10.87
CA SER A 242 -8.19 -9.62 10.99
C SER A 242 -7.37 -8.37 11.36
N ASP A 243 -8.04 -7.23 11.47
CA ASP A 243 -7.51 -5.98 12.00
C ASP A 243 -6.96 -6.10 13.44
N GLN A 244 -7.42 -7.09 14.20
CA GLN A 244 -6.93 -7.39 15.56
C GLN A 244 -5.65 -8.23 15.57
N THR A 245 -5.22 -8.75 14.41
CA THR A 245 -4.02 -9.57 14.32
C THR A 245 -2.78 -8.67 14.35
N VAL A 246 -1.89 -8.87 15.32
CA VAL A 246 -0.59 -8.19 15.36
C VAL A 246 0.20 -8.59 14.12
N PHE A 247 0.40 -7.63 13.20
CA PHE A 247 0.93 -7.91 11.87
C PHE A 247 1.97 -6.86 11.45
N PRO A 248 3.10 -7.23 10.81
CA PRO A 248 3.51 -8.58 10.39
C PRO A 248 3.93 -9.51 11.54
N SER A 249 4.95 -9.14 12.33
CA SER A 249 5.54 -9.99 13.38
C SER A 249 5.73 -11.45 12.91
N TYR A 250 5.54 -12.43 13.79
CA TYR A 250 5.54 -13.84 13.42
C TYR A 250 4.33 -14.26 12.57
N ASN A 251 3.24 -13.48 12.55
CA ASN A 251 2.03 -13.76 11.77
C ASN A 251 2.22 -13.57 10.26
N ALA A 252 3.27 -12.89 9.81
CA ALA A 252 3.62 -12.86 8.39
C ALA A 252 4.39 -14.12 7.93
N LEU A 253 4.81 -15.01 8.84
CA LEU A 253 5.50 -16.26 8.46
C LEU A 253 4.59 -17.24 7.69
N PRO A 254 3.33 -17.52 8.08
CA PRO A 254 2.46 -18.41 7.32
C PRO A 254 2.29 -18.02 5.84
N PRO A 255 1.88 -16.78 5.47
CA PRO A 255 1.78 -16.41 4.07
C PRO A 255 3.17 -16.40 3.38
N ALA A 256 4.24 -16.02 4.07
CA ALA A 256 5.57 -15.96 3.48
C ALA A 256 6.15 -17.37 3.17
N ILE A 257 6.11 -18.27 4.14
CA ILE A 257 6.50 -19.68 3.98
C ILE A 257 5.58 -20.36 2.97
N GLY A 258 4.27 -20.06 3.02
CA GLY A 258 3.31 -20.59 2.09
C GLY A 258 3.64 -20.23 0.64
N GLY A 259 3.96 -18.95 0.38
CA GLY A 259 4.43 -18.50 -0.93
C GLY A 259 5.72 -19.20 -1.37
N ALA A 260 6.66 -19.40 -0.45
CA ALA A 260 7.92 -20.08 -0.76
C ALA A 260 7.72 -21.56 -1.10
N LEU A 261 6.85 -22.26 -0.38
CA LEU A 261 6.50 -23.65 -0.63
C LEU A 261 5.82 -23.84 -1.99
N VAL A 262 4.90 -22.93 -2.37
CA VAL A 262 4.29 -22.96 -3.71
C VAL A 262 5.33 -22.74 -4.81
N ILE A 263 6.23 -21.76 -4.66
CA ILE A 263 7.30 -21.50 -5.64
C ILE A 263 8.22 -22.72 -5.78
N TRP A 264 8.56 -23.38 -4.67
CA TRP A 264 9.48 -24.52 -4.67
C TRP A 264 8.83 -25.81 -5.20
N GLY A 265 7.56 -26.08 -4.82
CA GLY A 265 6.83 -27.31 -5.13
C GLY A 265 6.17 -27.37 -6.51
N ALA A 266 5.61 -26.24 -6.97
CA ALA A 266 4.69 -26.22 -8.12
C ALA A 266 5.35 -26.56 -9.47
N GLU A 267 6.68 -26.55 -9.59
CA GLU A 267 7.39 -26.95 -10.83
C GLU A 267 7.24 -28.47 -11.11
N ARG A 268 7.03 -29.29 -10.07
CA ARG A 268 7.06 -30.76 -10.18
C ARG A 268 5.75 -31.46 -9.80
N GLY A 269 4.91 -30.83 -8.97
CA GLY A 269 3.62 -31.40 -8.55
C GLY A 269 2.52 -31.22 -9.61
N ALA A 270 1.57 -32.16 -9.69
CA ALA A 270 0.35 -31.99 -10.48
C ALA A 270 -0.53 -30.85 -9.95
N LEU A 271 -0.56 -30.64 -8.63
CA LEU A 271 -1.23 -29.51 -7.98
C LEU A 271 -0.64 -28.16 -8.39
N GLY A 272 0.60 -28.15 -8.92
CA GLY A 272 1.18 -26.97 -9.55
C GLY A 272 0.30 -26.39 -10.66
N TRP A 273 -0.56 -27.20 -11.30
CA TRP A 273 -1.53 -26.73 -12.30
C TRP A 273 -2.52 -25.69 -11.76
N ILE A 274 -2.89 -25.75 -10.47
CA ILE A 274 -3.78 -24.77 -9.82
C ILE A 274 -3.26 -23.34 -10.03
N VAL A 275 -1.94 -23.16 -9.91
CA VAL A 275 -1.27 -21.85 -10.09
C VAL A 275 -0.56 -21.71 -11.44
N ALA A 276 -0.42 -22.77 -12.24
CA ALA A 276 0.25 -22.72 -13.53
C ALA A 276 -0.72 -22.64 -14.73
N ASN A 277 -2.04 -22.79 -14.52
CA ASN A 277 -3.02 -22.76 -15.59
C ASN A 277 -3.02 -21.40 -16.34
N PRO A 278 -3.47 -21.36 -17.61
CA PRO A 278 -3.40 -20.14 -18.43
C PRO A 278 -4.13 -18.93 -17.84
N VAL A 279 -5.24 -19.14 -17.14
CA VAL A 279 -6.04 -18.08 -16.52
C VAL A 279 -5.29 -17.48 -15.33
N ALA A 280 -4.85 -18.33 -14.39
CA ALA A 280 -4.04 -17.89 -13.25
C ALA A 280 -2.76 -17.19 -13.72
N ALA A 281 -2.06 -17.77 -14.69
CA ALA A 281 -0.88 -17.16 -15.27
C ALA A 281 -1.18 -15.83 -15.98
N TYR A 282 -2.37 -15.63 -16.56
CA TYR A 282 -2.75 -14.34 -17.16
C TYR A 282 -3.07 -13.29 -16.11
N LEU A 283 -3.91 -13.62 -15.12
CA LEU A 283 -4.22 -12.74 -13.99
C LEU A 283 -2.95 -12.33 -13.24
N GLY A 284 -2.01 -13.26 -13.10
CA GLY A 284 -0.69 -13.03 -12.55
C GLY A 284 0.19 -12.04 -13.32
N ARG A 285 0.01 -11.96 -14.65
CA ARG A 285 0.76 -11.02 -15.49
C ARG A 285 0.23 -9.60 -15.35
N ILE A 286 -1.08 -9.45 -15.24
CA ILE A 286 -1.74 -8.14 -15.10
C ILE A 286 -1.75 -7.66 -13.65
N SER A 287 -1.33 -8.51 -12.70
CA SER A 287 -1.49 -8.29 -11.25
C SER A 287 -0.93 -6.95 -10.77
N TYR A 288 0.21 -6.51 -11.31
CA TYR A 288 0.80 -5.22 -10.94
C TYR A 288 -0.11 -4.06 -11.33
N SER A 289 -0.63 -4.10 -12.56
CA SER A 289 -1.51 -3.04 -13.07
C SER A 289 -2.88 -3.05 -12.37
N THR A 290 -3.43 -4.23 -12.08
CA THR A 290 -4.65 -4.38 -11.26
C THR A 290 -4.44 -3.84 -9.85
N TYR A 291 -3.30 -4.16 -9.21
CA TYR A 291 -2.96 -3.67 -7.88
C TYR A 291 -2.79 -2.14 -7.85
N LEU A 292 -2.28 -1.52 -8.90
CA LEU A 292 -2.18 -0.06 -8.95
C LEU A 292 -3.55 0.62 -9.04
N ILE A 293 -4.42 0.15 -9.92
CA ILE A 293 -5.65 0.88 -10.24
C ILE A 293 -6.80 0.62 -9.25
N HIS A 294 -6.82 -0.56 -8.59
CA HIS A 294 -7.98 -0.93 -7.77
C HIS A 294 -8.24 0.01 -6.59
N TRP A 295 -7.19 0.43 -5.88
CA TRP A 295 -7.35 1.21 -4.65
C TRP A 295 -7.83 2.64 -4.93
N PRO A 296 -7.25 3.40 -5.88
CA PRO A 296 -7.82 4.67 -6.31
C PRO A 296 -9.29 4.57 -6.74
N LEU A 297 -9.67 3.52 -7.48
CA LEU A 297 -11.06 3.31 -7.90
C LEU A 297 -12.00 3.15 -6.71
N ILE A 298 -11.63 2.29 -5.75
CA ILE A 298 -12.41 2.04 -4.53
C ILE A 298 -12.55 3.34 -3.73
N ILE A 299 -11.44 4.03 -3.48
CA ILE A 299 -11.42 5.23 -2.63
C ILE A 299 -12.13 6.40 -3.29
N CYS A 300 -11.85 6.71 -4.55
CA CYS A 300 -12.53 7.81 -5.23
C CYS A 300 -14.05 7.58 -5.31
N TYR A 301 -14.49 6.34 -5.57
CA TYR A 301 -15.93 6.03 -5.57
C TYR A 301 -16.54 6.20 -4.17
N SER A 302 -15.96 5.56 -3.16
CA SER A 302 -16.46 5.61 -1.78
C SER A 302 -16.47 7.03 -1.22
N TYR A 303 -15.48 7.84 -1.60
CA TYR A 303 -15.41 9.26 -1.26
C TYR A 303 -16.62 10.05 -1.79
N THR A 304 -17.07 9.77 -3.02
CA THR A 304 -18.27 10.45 -3.57
C THR A 304 -19.58 9.97 -2.97
N GLN A 305 -19.63 8.71 -2.51
CA GLN A 305 -20.83 8.13 -1.94
C GLN A 305 -20.95 8.37 -0.42
N PHE A 306 -19.86 8.78 0.24
CA PHE A 306 -19.75 8.93 1.70
C PHE A 306 -20.17 7.66 2.47
N ARG A 307 -19.96 6.48 1.87
CA ARG A 307 -20.26 5.17 2.47
C ARG A 307 -19.38 4.08 1.87
N ALA A 308 -19.34 2.94 2.55
CA ALA A 308 -18.73 1.73 2.02
C ALA A 308 -19.49 1.21 0.78
N LEU A 309 -18.78 0.40 -0.01
CA LEU A 309 -19.34 -0.29 -1.17
C LEU A 309 -20.42 -1.29 -0.73
N SER A 310 -21.54 -1.29 -1.44
CA SER A 310 -22.49 -2.41 -1.40
C SER A 310 -21.91 -3.60 -2.17
N VAL A 311 -22.45 -4.80 -1.92
CA VAL A 311 -21.98 -6.02 -2.59
C VAL A 311 -22.01 -5.93 -4.13
N PRO A 312 -23.08 -5.41 -4.78
CA PRO A 312 -23.06 -5.23 -6.24
C PRO A 312 -21.98 -4.26 -6.72
N GLU A 313 -21.76 -3.15 -6.00
CA GLU A 313 -20.73 -2.17 -6.34
C GLU A 313 -19.33 -2.76 -6.17
N ALA A 314 -19.12 -3.58 -5.14
CA ALA A 314 -17.86 -4.30 -4.92
C ALA A 314 -17.52 -5.21 -6.11
N TRP A 315 -18.48 -6.00 -6.60
CA TRP A 315 -18.27 -6.83 -7.79
C TRP A 315 -18.02 -5.99 -9.05
N ALA A 316 -18.77 -4.90 -9.24
CA ALA A 316 -18.60 -4.01 -10.39
C ALA A 316 -17.21 -3.34 -10.40
N ILE A 317 -16.78 -2.77 -9.27
CA ILE A 317 -15.47 -2.12 -9.12
C ILE A 317 -14.34 -3.14 -9.20
N GLY A 318 -14.52 -4.34 -8.62
CA GLY A 318 -13.56 -5.45 -8.76
C GLY A 318 -13.36 -5.87 -10.21
N GLY A 319 -14.46 -6.07 -10.95
CA GLY A 319 -14.42 -6.37 -12.38
C GLY A 319 -13.76 -5.25 -13.19
N LEU A 320 -14.13 -3.99 -12.92
CA LEU A 320 -13.54 -2.83 -13.56
C LEU A 320 -12.03 -2.72 -13.29
N SER A 321 -11.59 -3.00 -12.06
CA SER A 321 -10.17 -3.01 -11.67
C SER A 321 -9.36 -4.02 -12.46
N ILE A 322 -9.91 -5.22 -12.70
CA ILE A 322 -9.27 -6.27 -13.51
C ILE A 322 -9.21 -5.84 -14.98
N VAL A 323 -10.30 -5.29 -15.53
CA VAL A 323 -10.37 -4.83 -16.93
C VAL A 323 -9.39 -3.68 -17.19
N LEU A 324 -9.40 -2.64 -16.34
CA LEU A 324 -8.47 -1.52 -16.46
C LEU A 324 -7.02 -1.94 -16.18
N GLY A 325 -6.81 -2.86 -15.23
CA GLY A 325 -5.50 -3.47 -15.00
C GLY A 325 -4.97 -4.21 -16.23
N ALA A 326 -5.82 -4.97 -16.92
CA ALA A 326 -5.47 -5.64 -18.17
C ALA A 326 -5.19 -4.64 -19.30
N ALA A 327 -6.00 -3.59 -19.44
CA ALA A 327 -5.79 -2.52 -20.40
C ALA A 327 -4.44 -1.81 -20.18
N MET A 328 -4.15 -1.42 -18.93
CA MET A 328 -2.89 -0.80 -18.55
C MET A 328 -1.69 -1.73 -18.76
N TYR A 329 -1.84 -3.03 -18.48
CA TYR A 329 -0.81 -4.01 -18.78
C TYR A 329 -0.44 -4.05 -20.27
N HIS A 330 -1.44 -4.16 -21.15
CA HIS A 330 -1.19 -4.29 -22.60
C HIS A 330 -0.79 -2.99 -23.28
N TRP A 331 -1.33 -1.86 -22.84
CA TRP A 331 -1.12 -0.56 -23.50
C TRP A 331 -0.04 0.30 -22.86
N ILE A 332 0.30 0.06 -21.59
CA ILE A 332 1.32 0.83 -20.86
C ILE A 332 2.50 -0.06 -20.47
N GLU A 333 2.29 -1.16 -19.73
CA GLU A 333 3.42 -1.96 -19.23
C GLU A 333 4.19 -2.67 -20.37
N LEU A 334 3.49 -3.38 -21.26
CA LEU A 334 4.11 -4.14 -22.35
C LEU A 334 4.94 -3.28 -23.31
N PRO A 335 4.45 -2.12 -23.81
CA PRO A 335 5.19 -1.31 -24.75
C PRO A 335 6.53 -0.82 -24.20
N PHE A 336 6.57 -0.42 -22.92
CA PHE A 336 7.78 0.06 -22.25
C PHE A 336 8.74 -1.10 -21.88
N TRP A 337 8.21 -2.27 -21.54
CA TRP A 337 9.03 -3.42 -21.17
C TRP A 337 9.56 -4.21 -22.37
N LYS A 338 8.72 -4.49 -23.37
CA LYS A 338 9.01 -5.40 -24.50
C LYS A 338 8.82 -4.77 -25.89
N GLY A 339 8.14 -3.63 -25.98
CA GLY A 339 7.81 -2.97 -27.25
C GLY A 339 8.91 -2.07 -27.80
N ALA A 340 8.57 -1.24 -28.78
CA ALA A 340 9.50 -0.31 -29.41
C ALA A 340 10.16 0.66 -28.42
N LEU A 341 9.42 1.07 -27.38
CA LEU A 341 9.91 1.96 -26.32
C LEU A 341 11.01 1.31 -25.46
N SER A 342 11.05 -0.02 -25.39
CA SER A 342 12.13 -0.74 -24.70
C SER A 342 13.50 -0.65 -25.40
N ARG A 343 13.51 -0.24 -26.69
CA ARG A 343 14.71 -0.09 -27.53
C ARG A 343 15.24 1.34 -27.58
N MET A 344 14.64 2.27 -26.82
CA MET A 344 15.11 3.65 -26.75
C MET A 344 16.58 3.71 -26.29
N PRO A 345 17.38 4.67 -26.81
CA PRO A 345 18.73 4.93 -26.33
C PRO A 345 18.75 5.12 -24.81
N GLY A 346 19.80 4.61 -24.14
CA GLY A 346 19.86 4.46 -22.69
C GLY A 346 19.60 5.73 -21.86
N TRP A 347 19.83 6.92 -22.42
CA TRP A 347 19.61 8.21 -21.75
C TRP A 347 18.17 8.75 -21.88
N ARG A 348 17.42 8.35 -22.91
CA ARG A 348 16.06 8.87 -23.15
C ARG A 348 15.03 8.31 -22.16
N GLY A 349 15.20 7.06 -21.73
CA GLY A 349 14.31 6.43 -20.74
C GLY A 349 14.28 7.21 -19.41
N PRO A 350 15.44 7.41 -18.75
CA PRO A 350 15.51 8.21 -17.53
C PRO A 350 14.98 9.63 -17.68
N LEU A 351 15.25 10.29 -18.82
CA LEU A 351 14.73 11.63 -19.10
C LEU A 351 13.20 11.64 -19.16
N VAL A 352 12.57 10.70 -19.87
CA VAL A 352 11.11 10.59 -19.94
C VAL A 352 10.52 10.34 -18.56
N SER A 353 11.12 9.45 -17.76
CA SER A 353 10.69 9.22 -16.38
C SER A 353 10.83 10.48 -15.51
N ALA A 354 11.93 11.24 -15.66
CA ALA A 354 12.16 12.46 -14.90
C ALA A 354 11.16 13.57 -15.27
N VAL A 355 10.88 13.75 -16.57
CA VAL A 355 9.87 14.71 -17.04
C VAL A 355 8.49 14.30 -16.55
N ALA A 356 8.12 13.03 -16.65
CA ALA A 356 6.83 12.54 -16.13
C ALA A 356 6.72 12.74 -14.61
N ALA A 357 7.78 12.46 -13.85
CA ALA A 357 7.83 12.74 -12.42
C ALA A 357 7.65 14.23 -12.11
N LEU A 358 8.34 15.11 -12.83
CA LEU A 358 8.21 16.56 -12.65
C LEU A 358 6.79 17.07 -12.95
N LEU A 359 6.16 16.55 -14.01
CA LEU A 359 4.78 16.89 -14.38
C LEU A 359 3.75 16.45 -13.33
N LEU A 360 4.06 15.44 -12.51
CA LEU A 360 3.22 15.00 -11.40
C LEU A 360 3.54 15.78 -10.10
N ILE A 361 4.83 16.02 -9.84
CA ILE A 361 5.28 16.67 -8.61
C ILE A 361 4.94 18.16 -8.60
N ALA A 362 5.14 18.90 -9.69
CA ALA A 362 4.95 20.35 -9.69
C ALA A 362 3.50 20.77 -9.34
N PRO A 363 2.44 20.16 -9.92
CA PRO A 363 1.07 20.46 -9.52
C PRO A 363 0.77 20.02 -8.07
N ALA A 364 1.33 18.90 -7.63
CA ALA A 364 1.17 18.43 -6.25
C ALA A 364 1.80 19.42 -5.25
N ILE A 365 3.01 19.92 -5.51
CA ILE A 365 3.64 20.94 -4.66
C ILE A 365 2.77 22.21 -4.59
N HIS A 366 2.18 22.63 -5.71
CA HIS A 366 1.23 23.75 -5.69
C HIS A 366 -0.01 23.44 -4.82
N ALA A 367 -0.55 22.22 -4.93
CA ALA A 367 -1.70 21.78 -4.13
C ALA A 367 -1.41 21.70 -2.61
N LEU A 368 -0.15 21.51 -2.20
CA LEU A 368 0.23 21.52 -0.77
C LEU A 368 -0.04 22.88 -0.10
N GLY A 369 -0.08 23.98 -0.86
CA GLY A 369 -0.33 25.31 -0.30
C GLY A 369 -1.74 25.46 0.23
N ASP A 370 -2.74 25.38 -0.66
CA ASP A 370 -4.14 25.71 -0.34
C ASP A 370 -5.15 24.64 -0.83
N GLY A 371 -4.66 23.48 -1.29
CA GLY A 371 -5.53 22.44 -1.84
C GLY A 371 -6.24 22.86 -3.12
N TRP A 372 -5.66 23.77 -3.90
CA TRP A 372 -6.28 24.36 -5.08
C TRP A 372 -7.66 24.96 -4.76
N SER A 373 -7.72 25.78 -3.72
CA SER A 373 -8.96 26.46 -3.31
C SER A 373 -9.54 27.32 -4.43
N TRP A 374 -8.70 27.77 -5.38
CA TRP A 374 -9.08 28.50 -6.58
C TRP A 374 -10.15 27.80 -7.44
N ARG A 375 -10.34 26.49 -7.30
CA ARG A 375 -11.40 25.73 -8.00
C ARG A 375 -12.79 25.96 -7.41
N LEU A 376 -12.87 26.42 -6.16
CA LEU A 376 -14.13 26.62 -5.45
C LEU A 376 -14.70 28.01 -5.73
N SER A 377 -16.03 28.14 -5.61
CA SER A 377 -16.69 29.45 -5.57
C SER A 377 -16.25 30.24 -4.35
N GLU A 378 -16.38 31.56 -4.38
CA GLU A 378 -16.01 32.44 -3.27
C GLU A 378 -16.72 32.05 -1.96
N ALA A 379 -18.01 31.75 -2.02
CA ALA A 379 -18.79 31.25 -0.88
C ALA A 379 -18.20 29.94 -0.32
N ALA A 380 -17.85 28.97 -1.17
CA ALA A 380 -17.27 27.70 -0.73
C ALA A 380 -15.83 27.87 -0.21
N ARG A 381 -15.06 28.84 -0.72
CA ARG A 381 -13.72 29.17 -0.18
C ARG A 381 -13.79 29.78 1.21
N LEU A 382 -14.77 30.64 1.48
CA LEU A 382 -14.98 31.20 2.81
C LEU A 382 -15.33 30.09 3.82
N GLN A 383 -16.17 29.13 3.41
CA GLN A 383 -16.51 27.95 4.22
C GLN A 383 -15.31 27.02 4.46
N ALA A 384 -14.52 26.73 3.41
CA ALA A 384 -13.40 25.79 3.49
C ALA A 384 -12.11 26.40 4.06
N GLY A 385 -11.91 27.71 3.90
CA GLY A 385 -10.68 28.41 4.29
C GLY A 385 -10.56 28.68 5.79
N ASN A 386 -11.69 28.70 6.51
CA ASN A 386 -11.71 28.77 7.97
C ASN A 386 -12.91 27.99 8.51
N ALA A 387 -12.86 26.66 8.40
CA ALA A 387 -13.94 25.77 8.85
C ALA A 387 -14.33 26.01 10.32
N THR A 388 -13.37 26.34 11.19
CA THR A 388 -13.62 26.70 12.59
C THR A 388 -14.48 27.95 12.69
N GLN A 389 -14.13 29.03 12.00
CA GLN A 389 -14.93 30.26 11.98
C GLN A 389 -16.29 30.04 11.32
N PHE A 390 -16.32 29.28 10.22
CA PHE A 390 -17.57 28.88 9.59
C PHE A 390 -18.43 27.98 10.47
N HIS A 391 -17.89 27.27 11.45
CA HIS A 391 -18.72 26.58 12.45
C HIS A 391 -19.15 27.53 13.57
N LEU A 392 -18.26 28.43 14.02
CA LEU A 392 -18.57 29.43 15.03
C LEU A 392 -19.71 30.36 14.61
N ASP A 393 -19.65 30.93 13.40
CA ASP A 393 -20.59 31.97 12.96
C ASP A 393 -22.06 31.46 12.82
N PRO A 394 -22.34 30.27 12.24
CA PRO A 394 -23.70 29.79 12.00
C PRO A 394 -24.19 28.79 13.05
N TYR A 395 -23.29 28.06 13.71
CA TYR A 395 -23.63 26.92 14.57
C TYR A 395 -23.07 27.03 15.99
N GLY A 396 -22.02 27.83 16.22
CA GLY A 396 -21.31 27.86 17.50
C GLY A 396 -20.52 26.57 17.79
N GLY A 397 -19.93 26.49 18.99
CA GLY A 397 -19.33 25.24 19.51
C GLY A 397 -17.95 24.85 18.99
N ALA A 398 -17.35 25.57 18.05
CA ALA A 398 -15.99 25.28 17.60
C ALA A 398 -14.94 25.69 18.65
N GLY A 399 -13.84 24.93 18.75
CA GLY A 399 -12.74 25.22 19.68
C GLY A 399 -12.94 24.69 21.11
N PHE A 400 -13.96 23.86 21.34
CA PHE A 400 -14.16 23.14 22.59
C PHE A 400 -13.84 21.65 22.40
N ASP A 401 -13.23 21.04 23.42
CA ASP A 401 -12.90 19.61 23.36
C ASP A 401 -14.17 18.76 23.40
N VAL A 402 -14.09 17.60 22.73
CA VAL A 402 -15.10 16.54 22.74
C VAL A 402 -14.50 15.29 23.36
N ASN A 403 -15.34 14.43 23.94
CA ASN A 403 -14.96 13.24 24.69
C ASN A 403 -14.08 13.51 25.92
N LEU A 404 -14.01 14.76 26.35
CA LEU A 404 -13.27 15.21 27.51
C LEU A 404 -14.15 16.12 28.37
N LEU A 405 -13.91 16.07 29.67
CA LEU A 405 -14.49 17.04 30.61
C LEU A 405 -13.80 18.38 30.38
N THR A 406 -14.55 19.34 29.84
CA THR A 406 -14.08 20.68 29.54
C THR A 406 -14.73 21.69 30.48
N ARG A 407 -14.01 22.75 30.82
CA ARG A 407 -14.57 23.86 31.60
C ARG A 407 -15.03 24.97 30.66
N LEU A 408 -16.24 25.48 30.89
CA LEU A 408 -16.76 26.67 30.21
C LEU A 408 -16.73 27.85 31.19
N GLY A 409 -16.18 28.99 30.76
CA GLY A 409 -16.01 30.18 31.61
C GLY A 409 -14.92 30.03 32.69
N GLU A 410 -14.60 31.15 33.35
CA GLU A 410 -13.48 31.24 34.30
C GLU A 410 -13.90 31.18 35.79
N GLY A 411 -15.19 31.33 36.09
CA GLY A 411 -15.70 31.35 37.47
C GLY A 411 -15.94 29.96 38.08
N GLU A 412 -16.37 29.91 39.34
CA GLU A 412 -16.72 28.64 39.99
C GLU A 412 -17.84 27.90 39.23
N PRO A 413 -17.74 26.57 39.04
CA PRO A 413 -18.75 25.80 38.33
C PRO A 413 -20.11 25.86 39.04
N LYS A 414 -21.14 26.40 38.37
CA LYS A 414 -22.51 26.48 38.89
C LYS A 414 -23.48 25.54 38.18
N LEU A 415 -23.06 24.95 37.07
CA LEU A 415 -23.89 24.07 36.25
C LEU A 415 -23.03 23.04 35.52
N THR A 416 -23.66 21.94 35.14
CA THR A 416 -23.07 20.88 34.31
C THR A 416 -23.83 20.81 32.99
N VAL A 417 -23.12 20.81 31.87
CA VAL A 417 -23.69 20.62 30.54
C VAL A 417 -23.18 19.32 29.96
N ALA A 418 -24.09 18.46 29.52
CA ALA A 418 -23.69 17.22 28.87
C ALA A 418 -24.63 16.95 27.70
N GLY A 419 -24.09 16.61 26.54
CA GLY A 419 -24.90 16.41 25.35
C GLY A 419 -24.10 16.13 24.09
N ASP A 420 -24.86 15.94 23.01
CA ASP A 420 -24.33 15.63 21.69
C ASP A 420 -23.83 16.88 20.94
N SER A 421 -23.67 16.76 19.63
CA SER A 421 -23.34 17.88 18.75
C SER A 421 -24.34 19.05 18.82
N HIS A 422 -25.60 18.84 19.21
CA HIS A 422 -26.55 19.94 19.42
C HIS A 422 -26.28 20.70 20.72
N ALA A 423 -25.86 20.01 21.78
CA ALA A 423 -25.45 20.70 23.00
C ALA A 423 -24.14 21.48 22.80
N LEU A 424 -23.19 20.90 22.03
CA LEU A 424 -21.91 21.53 21.71
C LEU A 424 -22.08 22.87 20.98
N GLN A 425 -23.08 23.00 20.10
CA GLN A 425 -23.37 24.24 19.37
C GLN A 425 -23.56 25.45 20.31
N PHE A 426 -24.12 25.24 21.51
CA PHE A 426 -24.32 26.30 22.50
C PHE A 426 -23.08 26.60 23.36
N ALA A 427 -22.01 25.80 23.28
CA ALA A 427 -20.86 25.89 24.17
C ALA A 427 -20.19 27.28 24.12
N TYR A 428 -20.05 27.85 22.91
CA TYR A 428 -19.45 29.17 22.74
C TYR A 428 -20.26 30.26 23.43
N GLY A 429 -21.56 30.38 23.11
CA GLY A 429 -22.44 31.39 23.72
C GLY A 429 -22.59 31.21 25.24
N LEU A 430 -22.63 29.96 25.70
CA LEU A 430 -22.67 29.64 27.13
C LEU A 430 -21.37 30.04 27.84
N ALA A 431 -20.21 29.75 27.26
CA ALA A 431 -18.91 30.15 27.81
C ALA A 431 -18.79 31.68 27.90
N THR A 432 -19.19 32.41 26.86
CA THR A 432 -19.20 33.88 26.86
C THR A 432 -20.11 34.43 27.95
N THR A 433 -21.33 33.91 28.06
CA THR A 433 -22.31 34.35 29.08
C THR A 433 -21.86 34.03 30.50
N LEU A 434 -21.22 32.88 30.70
CA LEU A 434 -20.66 32.48 32.00
C LEU A 434 -19.49 33.37 32.40
N ALA A 435 -18.61 33.72 31.46
CA ALA A 435 -17.51 34.64 31.68
C ALA A 435 -18.01 36.03 32.12
N GLU A 436 -19.03 36.59 31.45
CA GLU A 436 -19.67 37.85 31.83
C GLU A 436 -20.26 37.84 33.25
N ARG A 437 -20.71 36.67 33.71
CA ARG A 437 -21.32 36.48 35.03
C ARG A 437 -20.34 36.01 36.10
N HIS A 438 -19.04 35.95 35.80
CA HIS A 438 -18.00 35.38 36.67
C HIS A 438 -18.39 34.00 37.23
N ALA A 439 -19.03 33.17 36.39
CA ALA A 439 -19.43 31.81 36.71
C ALA A 439 -18.71 30.82 35.79
N GLY A 440 -18.76 29.54 36.13
CA GLY A 440 -18.25 28.46 35.29
C GLY A 440 -19.28 27.36 35.10
N ALA A 441 -18.96 26.46 34.18
CA ALA A 441 -19.64 25.19 34.01
C ALA A 441 -18.65 24.07 33.74
N ILE A 442 -19.02 22.86 34.12
CA ILE A 442 -18.36 21.64 33.67
C ILE A 442 -19.15 21.10 32.48
N ALA A 443 -18.49 20.85 31.36
CA ALA A 443 -19.11 20.39 30.14
C ALA A 443 -18.52 19.06 29.69
N LEU A 444 -19.35 18.19 29.13
CA LEU A 444 -18.94 16.97 28.46
C LEU A 444 -19.73 16.85 27.15
N PHE A 445 -19.04 16.94 26.03
CA PHE A 445 -19.64 16.84 24.71
C PHE A 445 -19.15 15.59 24.00
N ASP A 446 -20.02 14.95 23.24
CA ASP A 446 -19.64 13.92 22.27
C ASP A 446 -20.36 14.16 20.95
N HIS A 447 -19.82 13.62 19.86
CA HIS A 447 -20.46 13.65 18.56
C HIS A 447 -21.39 12.45 18.39
N GLY A 448 -22.59 12.66 17.85
CA GLY A 448 -23.62 11.62 17.76
C GLY A 448 -24.49 11.53 19.02
N CYS A 449 -25.39 10.54 19.13
CA CYS A 449 -26.36 10.47 20.23
C CYS A 449 -25.69 10.18 21.59
N PHE A 450 -25.29 11.23 22.30
CA PHE A 450 -24.66 11.16 23.63
C PHE A 450 -25.58 10.58 24.73
N ILE A 451 -26.90 10.71 24.57
CA ILE A 451 -27.92 10.20 25.52
C ILE A 451 -29.09 9.58 24.75
N ALA A 452 -28.85 8.40 24.16
CA ALA A 452 -29.89 7.42 23.89
C ALA A 452 -29.25 6.02 23.93
N PRO A 453 -29.93 4.98 24.45
CA PRO A 453 -29.41 3.62 24.45
C PRO A 453 -29.16 3.07 23.04
#